data_AF-A0A060C027-F1
#
_entry.id   AF-A0A060C027-F1
#
_cell.length_a   1.000
_cell.length_b   1.000
_cell.length_c   1.000
_cell.angle_alpha   90.00
_cell.angle_beta   90.00
_cell.angle_gamma   90.00
#
_symmetry.space_group_name_H-M   'P 1'
#
loop_
_entity.id
_entity.type
_entity.pdbx_description
1 polymer ?
#
loop_
_entity_poly.entity_id
_entity_poly.type
_entity_poly.pdbx_seq_one_letter_code
_entity_poly.pdbx_strand_id
1 'polypeptide(L)'
;MVGGTDYGKSQFNRAIVSTRQPGSAYKIFVYSEAFEQLGLTPQDLITDRPVCIGDWCPVNYGRNYKGTVTLASAFAQSLNTVPVTLSIKTGREPIAALSHRMGLQADYPVTRSLALGVASVSVLDMTSSYAVLAN
;
A
#
# COMPACT_ATOMS: atom_id res chain seq x y z
N MET A 1 -1.30 -23.78 1.91
CA MET A 1 -2.35 -22.76 2.12
C MET A 1 -3.15 -23.13 3.36
N VAL A 2 -3.46 -22.17 4.24
CA VAL A 2 -4.23 -22.39 5.48
C VAL A 2 -5.35 -21.34 5.56
N GLY A 3 -6.61 -21.78 5.60
CA GLY A 3 -7.79 -20.90 5.54
C GLY A 3 -8.41 -20.52 6.90
N GLY A 4 -7.96 -21.16 7.98
CA GLY A 4 -8.47 -20.97 9.33
C GLY A 4 -7.67 -21.80 10.32
N THR A 5 -7.90 -21.57 11.62
CA THR A 5 -7.19 -22.28 12.70
C THR A 5 -7.57 -23.76 12.79
N ASP A 6 -8.80 -24.11 12.41
CA ASP A 6 -9.34 -25.46 12.49
C ASP A 6 -10.37 -25.67 11.38
N TYR A 7 -10.06 -26.57 10.43
CA TYR A 7 -10.93 -26.86 9.28
C TYR A 7 -12.20 -27.62 9.68
N GLY A 8 -12.14 -28.44 10.74
CA GLY A 8 -13.30 -29.17 11.25
C GLY A 8 -14.34 -28.25 11.89
N LYS A 9 -13.90 -27.11 12.43
CA LYS A 9 -14.79 -26.07 12.97
C LYS A 9 -15.28 -25.08 11.90
N SER A 10 -14.47 -24.81 10.88
CA SER A 10 -14.80 -23.85 9.83
C SER A 10 -14.09 -24.17 8.54
N GLN A 11 -14.87 -24.54 7.52
CA GLN A 11 -14.36 -24.76 6.16
C GLN A 11 -14.19 -23.46 5.37
N PHE A 12 -14.53 -22.30 5.96
CA PHE A 12 -14.38 -21.00 5.33
C PHE A 12 -12.90 -20.65 5.15
N ASN A 13 -12.45 -20.57 3.89
CA ASN A 13 -11.06 -20.30 3.56
C ASN A 13 -10.76 -18.79 3.49
N ARG A 14 -10.21 -18.26 4.58
CA ARG A 14 -9.84 -16.84 4.70
C ARG A 14 -8.70 -16.42 3.77
N ALA A 15 -7.90 -17.35 3.26
CA ALA A 15 -6.81 -17.02 2.36
C ALA A 15 -7.34 -16.57 0.98
N ILE A 16 -8.50 -17.08 0.56
CA ILE A 16 -9.08 -16.85 -0.77
C ILE A 16 -10.33 -15.97 -0.70
N VAL A 17 -11.26 -16.29 0.21
CA VAL A 17 -12.62 -15.71 0.18
C VAL A 17 -12.74 -14.46 1.07
N SER A 18 -11.96 -14.39 2.15
CA SER A 18 -12.03 -13.25 3.06
C SER A 18 -11.28 -12.06 2.48
N THR A 19 -11.94 -10.92 2.41
CA THR A 19 -11.28 -9.64 2.14
C THR A 19 -11.02 -8.86 3.43
N ARG A 20 -9.88 -8.17 3.48
CA ARG A 20 -9.44 -7.31 4.58
C ARG A 20 -8.65 -6.14 4.03
N GLN A 21 -8.54 -5.08 4.83
CA GLN A 21 -7.63 -3.99 4.54
C GLN A 21 -6.18 -4.47 4.76
N PRO A 22 -5.31 -4.42 3.73
CA PRO A 22 -3.92 -4.84 3.85
C PRO A 22 -3.07 -3.82 4.64
N GLY A 23 -3.59 -2.59 4.81
CA GLY A 23 -2.88 -1.52 5.50
C GLY A 23 -1.54 -1.21 4.84
N SER A 24 -0.47 -1.12 5.64
CA SER A 24 0.85 -0.74 5.15
C SER A 24 1.43 -1.67 4.07
N ALA A 25 0.96 -2.92 3.96
CA ALA A 25 1.38 -3.81 2.88
C ALA A 25 0.98 -3.27 1.49
N TYR A 26 -0.05 -2.43 1.39
CA TYR A 26 -0.43 -1.80 0.12
C TYR A 26 0.58 -0.73 -0.36
N LYS A 27 1.41 -0.20 0.54
CA LYS A 27 2.36 0.88 0.18
C LYS A 27 3.30 0.46 -0.94
N ILE A 28 3.54 -0.83 -1.13
CA ILE A 28 4.39 -1.31 -2.22
C ILE A 28 3.90 -0.83 -3.60
N PHE A 29 2.59 -0.80 -3.85
CA PHE A 29 2.02 -0.32 -5.12
C PHE A 29 2.22 1.19 -5.28
N VAL A 30 2.08 1.94 -4.18
CA VAL A 30 2.26 3.40 -4.18
C VAL A 30 3.71 3.78 -4.54
N TYR A 31 4.68 3.09 -3.94
CA TYR A 31 6.10 3.34 -4.21
C TYR A 31 6.50 2.84 -5.59
N SER A 32 5.99 1.67 -6.02
CA SER A 32 6.27 1.12 -7.35
C SER A 32 5.77 2.05 -8.45
N GLU A 33 4.55 2.59 -8.34
CA GLU A 33 4.02 3.56 -9.31
C GLU A 33 4.84 4.86 -9.30
N ALA A 34 5.27 5.33 -8.13
CA ALA A 34 6.13 6.50 -8.05
C ALA A 34 7.51 6.28 -8.70
N PHE A 35 8.08 5.08 -8.56
CA PHE A 35 9.32 4.72 -9.24
C PHE A 35 9.14 4.64 -10.76
N GLU A 36 8.07 3.97 -11.22
CA GLU A 36 7.76 3.79 -12.65
C GLU A 36 7.42 5.13 -13.32
N GLN A 37 6.52 5.91 -12.74
CA GLN A 37 5.98 7.13 -13.37
C GLN A 37 6.91 8.34 -13.23
N LEU A 38 7.58 8.49 -12.08
CA LEU A 38 8.41 9.67 -11.80
C LEU A 38 9.91 9.41 -11.97
N GLY A 39 10.32 8.17 -12.29
CA GLY A 39 11.72 7.80 -12.43
C GLY A 39 12.50 7.89 -11.12
N LEU A 40 11.81 7.78 -9.98
CA LEU A 40 12.42 7.87 -8.66
C LEU A 40 13.20 6.60 -8.32
N THR A 41 14.27 6.77 -7.55
CA THR A 41 15.12 5.70 -7.02
C THR A 41 14.95 5.56 -5.50
N PRO A 42 15.28 4.40 -4.90
CA PRO A 42 15.21 4.23 -3.46
C PRO A 42 16.08 5.22 -2.65
N GLN A 43 17.10 5.80 -3.26
CA GLN A 43 18.02 6.77 -2.67
C GLN A 43 17.50 8.21 -2.70
N ASP A 44 16.47 8.48 -3.51
CA ASP A 44 15.90 9.82 -3.60
C ASP A 44 15.32 10.26 -2.26
N LEU A 45 15.48 11.55 -2.00
CA LEU A 45 15.07 12.16 -0.74
C LEU A 45 13.60 12.57 -0.79
N ILE A 46 12.91 12.33 0.32
CA ILE A 46 11.55 12.83 0.56
C ILE A 46 11.45 13.34 2.00
N THR A 47 10.64 14.38 2.19
CA THR A 47 10.39 14.93 3.52
C THR A 47 9.15 14.29 4.13
N ASP A 48 9.34 13.58 5.25
CA ASP A 48 8.27 13.19 6.17
C ASP A 48 7.83 14.42 6.97
N ARG A 49 6.64 14.93 6.66
CA ARG A 49 6.02 16.13 7.26
C ARG A 49 4.49 16.03 7.20
N PRO A 50 3.74 16.88 7.93
CA PRO A 50 2.29 16.93 7.77
C PRO A 50 1.87 17.08 6.30
N VAL A 51 0.89 16.29 5.89
CA VAL A 51 0.28 16.28 4.56
C VAL A 51 -1.23 16.13 4.72
N CYS A 52 -2.00 16.83 3.89
CA CYS A 52 -3.45 16.78 3.91
C CYS A 52 -4.02 16.66 2.49
N ILE A 53 -5.13 15.95 2.35
CA ILE A 53 -5.98 15.94 1.14
C ILE A 53 -7.35 16.48 1.56
N GLY A 54 -7.57 17.77 1.32
CA GLY A 54 -8.71 18.50 1.89
C GLY A 54 -8.61 18.57 3.41
N ASP A 55 -9.66 18.15 4.10
CA ASP A 55 -9.77 18.08 5.57
C ASP A 55 -9.12 16.83 6.19
N TRP A 56 -8.59 15.92 5.37
CA TRP A 56 -7.97 14.68 5.87
C TRP A 56 -6.45 14.80 5.94
N CYS A 57 -5.94 14.82 7.17
CA CYS A 57 -4.52 14.95 7.48
C CYS A 57 -4.03 13.70 8.24
N PRO A 58 -3.55 12.65 7.55
CA PRO A 58 -3.04 11.46 8.21
C PRO A 58 -1.73 11.74 8.97
N VAL A 59 -1.53 11.01 10.05
CA VAL A 59 -0.32 11.08 10.88
C VAL A 59 0.43 9.75 10.87
N ASN A 60 1.73 9.82 11.13
CA ASN A 60 2.53 8.62 11.40
C ASN A 60 2.07 7.95 12.69
N TYR A 61 2.22 6.63 12.79
CA TYR A 61 1.85 5.86 13.97
C TYR A 61 2.49 6.42 15.25
N GLY A 62 3.79 6.76 15.19
CA GLY A 62 4.54 7.34 16.31
C GLY A 62 4.25 8.82 16.59
N ARG A 63 3.31 9.46 15.86
CA ARG A 63 2.95 10.88 15.98
C ARG A 63 4.13 11.86 15.92
N ASN A 64 5.22 11.46 15.28
CA ASN A 64 6.39 12.27 15.02
C ASN A 64 6.70 12.27 13.51
N TYR A 65 7.55 13.22 13.11
CA TYR A 65 8.02 13.36 11.74
C TYR A 65 9.55 13.21 11.73
N LYS A 66 10.07 12.45 10.77
CA LYS A 66 11.49 12.15 10.61
C LYS A 66 12.24 13.21 9.79
N GLY A 67 11.54 14.19 9.21
CA GLY A 67 12.15 15.18 8.32
C GLY A 67 12.57 14.54 7.00
N THR A 68 13.69 14.99 6.44
CA THR A 68 14.19 14.44 5.16
C THR A 68 14.80 13.06 5.36
N VAL A 69 14.28 12.08 4.63
CA VAL A 69 14.72 10.68 4.62
C VAL A 69 14.80 10.17 3.18
N THR A 70 15.48 9.05 2.95
CA THR A 70 15.40 8.37 1.65
C THR A 70 14.06 7.65 1.47
N LEU A 71 13.63 7.44 0.23
CA LEU A 71 12.44 6.64 -0.08
C LEU A 71 12.54 5.22 0.49
N ALA A 72 13.74 4.60 0.42
CA ALA A 72 14.00 3.30 1.04
C ALA A 72 13.74 3.32 2.56
N SER A 73 14.26 4.34 3.27
CA SER A 73 14.08 4.47 4.72
C SER A 73 12.63 4.75 5.10
N ALA A 74 11.94 5.59 4.32
CA ALA A 74 10.52 5.88 4.52
C ALA A 74 9.64 4.64 4.34
N PHE A 75 9.93 3.82 3.32
CA PHE A 75 9.24 2.57 3.07
C PHE A 75 9.47 1.57 4.21
N ALA A 76 10.73 1.36 4.60
CA ALA A 76 11.12 0.43 5.67
C ALA A 76 10.50 0.80 7.04
N GLN A 77 10.43 2.09 7.35
CA GLN A 77 9.79 2.58 8.58
C GLN A 77 8.27 2.71 8.46
N SER A 78 7.71 2.44 7.28
CA SER A 78 6.28 2.59 6.98
C SER A 78 5.72 3.97 7.40
N LEU A 79 6.42 5.04 7.05
CA LEU A 79 5.93 6.41 7.30
C LEU A 79 4.64 6.62 6.49
N ASN A 80 3.59 7.19 7.10
CA ASN A 80 2.27 7.33 6.47
C ASN A 80 2.16 8.57 5.58
N THR A 81 2.88 9.64 5.93
CA THR A 81 2.88 10.89 5.16
C THR A 81 3.51 10.70 3.77
N VAL A 82 4.50 9.82 3.65
CA VAL A 82 5.27 9.58 2.43
C VAL A 82 4.42 8.96 1.31
N PRO A 83 3.76 7.79 1.48
CA PRO A 83 2.90 7.24 0.43
C PRO A 83 1.74 8.18 0.09
N VAL A 84 1.23 8.96 1.05
CA VAL A 84 0.20 9.98 0.77
C VAL A 84 0.77 11.08 -0.13
N THR A 85 1.98 11.57 0.16
CA THR A 85 2.69 12.55 -0.67
C THR A 85 2.96 12.02 -2.07
N LEU A 86 3.40 10.76 -2.20
CA LEU A 86 3.59 10.11 -3.49
C LEU A 86 2.27 10.00 -4.26
N SER A 87 1.19 9.59 -3.60
CA SER A 87 -0.14 9.47 -4.24
C SER A 87 -0.71 10.80 -4.74
N ILE A 88 -0.31 11.93 -4.15
CA ILE A 88 -0.66 13.27 -4.64
C ILE A 88 0.11 13.58 -5.93
N LYS A 89 1.38 13.15 -6.02
CA LYS A 89 2.24 13.39 -7.18
C LYS A 89 1.89 12.49 -8.36
N THR A 90 1.58 11.21 -8.12
CA THR A 90 1.31 10.21 -9.16
C THR A 90 -0.17 10.16 -9.57
N GLY A 91 -1.07 10.48 -8.64
CA GLY A 91 -2.49 10.13 -8.74
C GLY A 91 -2.78 8.77 -8.13
N ARG A 92 -4.04 8.50 -7.79
CA ARG A 92 -4.47 7.26 -7.10
C ARG A 92 -4.99 6.21 -8.08
N GLU A 93 -5.56 6.65 -9.19
CA GLU A 93 -6.03 5.81 -10.29
C GLU A 93 -4.86 5.06 -10.95
N PRO A 94 -3.69 5.69 -11.23
CA PRO A 94 -2.52 4.96 -11.71
C PRO A 94 -2.00 3.93 -10.70
N ILE A 95 -1.98 4.26 -9.40
CA ILE A 95 -1.61 3.31 -8.33
C ILE A 95 -2.54 2.10 -8.32
N ALA A 96 -3.86 2.32 -8.43
CA ALA A 96 -4.83 1.23 -8.48
C ALA A 96 -4.62 0.38 -9.74
N ALA A 97 -4.45 1.02 -10.90
CA ALA A 97 -4.17 0.34 -12.16
C ALA A 97 -2.89 -0.51 -12.09
N LEU A 98 -1.81 0.02 -11.50
CA LEU A 98 -0.58 -0.75 -11.29
C LEU A 98 -0.82 -1.95 -10.38
N SER A 99 -1.58 -1.82 -9.30
CA SER A 99 -1.85 -2.96 -8.42
C SER A 99 -2.57 -4.10 -9.17
N HIS A 100 -3.48 -3.76 -10.09
CA HIS A 100 -4.13 -4.74 -10.96
C HIS A 100 -3.16 -5.35 -11.97
N ARG A 101 -2.26 -4.54 -12.57
CA ARG A 101 -1.16 -5.05 -13.43
C ARG A 101 -0.25 -6.02 -12.68
N MET A 102 -0.03 -5.78 -11.38
CA MET A 102 0.76 -6.66 -10.52
C MET A 102 0.01 -7.93 -10.11
N GLY A 103 -1.29 -8.06 -10.38
CA GLY A 103 -2.05 -9.29 -10.18
C GLY A 103 -3.12 -9.23 -9.09
N LEU A 104 -3.36 -8.06 -8.48
CA LEU A 104 -4.46 -7.84 -7.54
C LEU A 104 -5.81 -7.91 -8.29
N GLN A 105 -6.67 -8.89 -7.98
CA GLN A 105 -7.92 -9.11 -8.71
C GLN A 105 -9.14 -8.42 -8.09
N ALA A 106 -9.12 -8.21 -6.76
CA ALA A 106 -10.24 -7.61 -6.06
C ALA A 106 -10.56 -6.18 -6.56
N ASP A 107 -11.85 -5.92 -6.78
CA ASP A 107 -12.36 -4.57 -7.03
C ASP A 107 -12.47 -3.77 -5.73
N TYR A 108 -12.02 -2.52 -5.74
CA TYR A 108 -12.11 -1.62 -4.60
C TYR A 108 -12.20 -0.15 -5.05
N PRO A 109 -12.82 0.73 -4.24
CA PRO A 109 -12.93 2.14 -4.58
C PRO A 109 -11.56 2.85 -4.47
N VAL A 110 -11.26 3.69 -5.46
CA VAL A 110 -10.11 4.59 -5.42
C VAL A 110 -10.46 5.80 -4.55
N THR A 111 -9.90 5.85 -3.34
CA THR A 111 -10.20 6.89 -2.35
C THR A 111 -8.93 7.66 -1.94
N ARG A 112 -9.11 8.78 -1.24
CA ARG A 112 -7.99 9.58 -0.70
C ARG A 112 -7.08 8.79 0.25
N SER A 113 -7.60 7.78 0.93
CA SER A 113 -6.87 6.93 1.87
C SER A 113 -6.30 5.65 1.24
N LEU A 114 -6.45 5.45 -0.07
CA LEU A 114 -5.93 4.27 -0.77
C LEU A 114 -4.42 4.08 -0.53
N ALA A 115 -3.66 5.18 -0.47
CA ALA A 115 -2.23 5.16 -0.19
C ALA A 115 -1.84 4.51 1.16
N LEU A 116 -2.80 4.35 2.08
CA LEU A 116 -2.62 3.70 3.37
C LEU A 116 -3.24 2.28 3.42
N GLY A 117 -3.70 1.75 2.30
CA GLY A 117 -4.16 0.36 2.16
C GLY A 117 -5.55 0.08 2.70
N VAL A 118 -6.53 0.93 2.38
CA VAL A 118 -7.95 0.72 2.71
C VAL A 118 -8.70 -0.17 1.71
N ALA A 119 -8.02 -0.66 0.67
CA ALA A 119 -8.59 -1.60 -0.30
C ALA A 119 -9.00 -2.91 0.39
N SER A 120 -10.14 -3.49 0.04
CA SER A 120 -10.59 -4.77 0.60
C SER A 120 -10.12 -5.90 -0.29
N VAL A 121 -9.07 -6.61 0.12
CA VAL A 121 -8.39 -7.62 -0.72
C VAL A 121 -8.18 -8.93 0.04
N SER A 122 -8.05 -10.04 -0.68
CA SER A 122 -7.70 -11.32 -0.08
C SER A 122 -6.19 -11.44 0.18
N VAL A 123 -5.81 -12.40 1.02
CA VAL A 123 -4.38 -12.74 1.18
C VAL A 123 -3.81 -13.26 -0.13
N LEU A 124 -4.60 -14.05 -0.87
CA LEU A 124 -4.19 -14.59 -2.17
C LEU A 124 -3.87 -13.46 -3.16
N ASP A 125 -4.72 -12.44 -3.27
CA ASP A 125 -4.48 -11.26 -4.13
C ASP A 125 -3.14 -10.59 -3.80
N MET A 126 -2.91 -10.33 -2.51
CA MET A 126 -1.67 -9.70 -2.05
C MET A 126 -0.45 -10.58 -2.34
N THR A 127 -0.53 -11.89 -2.09
CA THR A 127 0.60 -12.80 -2.36
C THR A 127 0.92 -12.92 -3.84
N SER A 128 -0.08 -13.00 -4.70
CA SER A 128 0.10 -12.99 -6.17
C SER A 128 0.75 -11.69 -6.61
N SER A 129 0.33 -10.56 -6.03
CA SER A 129 0.87 -9.25 -6.36
C SER A 129 2.33 -9.07 -5.95
N TYR A 130 2.70 -9.58 -4.76
CA TYR A 130 4.08 -9.54 -4.28
C TYR A 130 5.00 -10.45 -5.08
N ALA A 131 4.48 -11.52 -5.70
CA ALA A 131 5.29 -12.43 -6.51
C ALA A 131 5.93 -11.73 -7.72
N VAL A 132 5.29 -10.70 -8.28
CA VAL A 132 5.85 -9.90 -9.39
C VAL A 132 7.18 -9.25 -9.03
N LEU A 133 7.40 -8.92 -7.76
CA LEU A 133 8.65 -8.31 -7.29
C LEU A 133 9.75 -9.34 -7.01
N ALA A 134 9.38 -10.60 -6.81
CA ALA A 134 10.29 -11.67 -6.38
C ALA A 134 10.79 -12.56 -7.53
N ASN A 135 10.18 -12.46 -8.71
CA ASN A 135 10.46 -13.28 -9.90
C ASN A 135 11.50 -12.62 -10.81
#